data_AF-A0A6I1GJ39-F1
#
_entry.id   AF-A0A6I1GJ39-F1
#
_cell.length_a   1.000
_cell.length_b   1.000
_cell.length_c   1.000
_cell.angle_alpha   90.00
_cell.angle_beta   90.00
_cell.angle_gamma   90.00
#
_symmetry.space_group_name_H-M   'P 1'
#
loop_
_entity.id
_entity.type
_entity.pdbx_description
1 polymer ?
#
loop_
_entity_poly.entity_id
_entity_poly.type
_entity_poly.pdbx_seq_one_letter_code
_entity_poly.pdbx_strand_id
1 'polypeptide(L)'
;MKPIWTVDDADAWRDAAMGRNDSDRLDSEKQPYFGFWNGEDWASNFHPAPFIVDWKETDGSVKELRFECSEQWFMFRKAWRFRDHSAMDAVLQPGLDPYQYKAIGRNVQGFDETVWDEESRVYMFEALMFKFSQNPDLAKQLLETGERVLVECSPFDTIWGVGLGKQTKDGRTDDRWKDSGNWRGKNRLGFLLMDVRDVLRSDKTPFEFKYGPFIDLIPQLDRPADELYKWVYPEASGDGPIRVGWCAFSTPVDQWWHLIYATSGCTDCYPVLEKSGIDPWKTLQSNDYSKLNAEQVQALMTWLTRAERFGAGTVSESLDKGWLLNLLKRLRDIGRNMEHAHQYVASARQPAENSPTIVPAHDA
;
A
#
# COMPACT_ATOMS: atom_id res chain seq x y z
N MET A 1 -8.96 14.15 -2.85
CA MET A 1 -9.35 12.78 -3.24
C MET A 1 -10.87 12.64 -3.24
N LYS A 2 -11.45 11.81 -4.12
CA LYS A 2 -12.89 11.46 -4.07
C LYS A 2 -13.16 10.42 -2.98
N PRO A 3 -14.37 10.37 -2.39
CA PRO A 3 -14.73 9.33 -1.44
C PRO A 3 -14.61 7.92 -2.04
N ILE A 4 -14.07 7.00 -1.27
CA ILE A 4 -13.96 5.57 -1.62
C ILE A 4 -15.14 4.83 -1.00
N TRP A 5 -15.76 3.93 -1.75
CA TRP A 5 -16.97 3.21 -1.30
C TRP A 5 -16.85 1.70 -1.39
N THR A 6 -15.89 1.15 -2.14
CA THR A 6 -15.76 -0.30 -2.33
C THR A 6 -14.42 -0.84 -1.81
N VAL A 7 -14.39 -2.13 -1.49
CA VAL A 7 -13.14 -2.81 -1.11
C VAL A 7 -12.14 -2.81 -2.27
N ASP A 8 -12.61 -3.02 -3.50
CA ASP A 8 -11.75 -3.02 -4.70
C ASP A 8 -11.03 -1.68 -4.89
N ASP A 9 -11.75 -0.56 -4.69
CA ASP A 9 -11.15 0.77 -4.74
C ASP A 9 -10.11 0.97 -3.62
N ALA A 10 -10.41 0.55 -2.39
CA ALA A 10 -9.47 0.67 -1.27
C ALA A 10 -8.21 -0.20 -1.49
N ASP A 11 -8.39 -1.42 -1.99
CA ASP A 11 -7.31 -2.37 -2.29
C ASP A 11 -6.38 -1.87 -3.39
N ALA A 12 -6.89 -1.18 -4.40
CA ALA A 12 -6.07 -0.55 -5.43
C ALA A 12 -5.06 0.45 -4.84
N TRP A 13 -5.47 1.22 -3.83
CA TRP A 13 -4.59 2.16 -3.11
C TRP A 13 -3.64 1.47 -2.14
N ARG A 14 -4.10 0.39 -1.52
CA ARG A 14 -3.33 -0.42 -0.58
C ARG A 14 -2.05 -0.97 -1.20
N ASP A 15 -2.15 -1.60 -2.36
CA ASP A 15 -0.99 -2.22 -3.03
C ASP A 15 0.06 -1.18 -3.47
N ALA A 16 -0.39 0.05 -3.70
CA ALA A 16 0.50 1.18 -3.98
C ALA A 16 1.09 1.83 -2.72
N ALA A 17 0.38 1.82 -1.59
CA ALA A 17 0.84 2.46 -0.36
C ALA A 17 1.73 1.52 0.47
N MET A 18 1.26 0.29 0.74
CA MET A 18 1.89 -0.68 1.65
C MET A 18 3.15 -1.37 1.10
N GLY A 19 3.69 -0.88 -0.02
CA GLY A 19 5.01 -1.29 -0.49
C GLY A 19 6.16 -0.67 0.31
N ARG A 20 5.88 0.34 1.15
CA ARG A 20 6.86 1.11 1.92
C ARG A 20 7.36 0.30 3.12
N ASN A 21 8.68 0.21 3.31
CA ASN A 21 9.23 -0.37 4.51
C ASN A 21 9.12 0.69 5.59
N ASP A 22 8.04 0.65 6.35
CA ASP A 22 7.67 1.74 7.25
C ASP A 22 8.70 2.02 8.35
N SER A 23 9.61 1.07 8.62
CA SER A 23 10.76 1.29 9.50
C SER A 23 11.75 2.33 8.96
N ASP A 24 11.85 2.50 7.64
CA ASP A 24 12.78 3.46 7.02
C ASP A 24 12.42 4.91 7.39
N ARG A 25 11.16 5.17 7.80
CA ARG A 25 10.73 6.49 8.28
C ARG A 25 11.23 6.81 9.69
N LEU A 26 11.66 5.80 10.46
CA LEU A 26 12.15 5.96 11.83
C LEU A 26 13.60 6.46 11.89
N ASP A 27 14.42 6.17 10.87
CA ASP A 27 15.86 6.48 10.84
C ASP A 27 16.19 7.89 10.31
N SER A 28 15.19 8.67 9.92
CA SER A 28 15.43 10.07 9.56
C SER A 28 15.63 10.90 10.84
N GLU A 29 16.86 11.32 11.12
CA GLU A 29 17.37 11.89 12.39
C GLU A 29 16.56 13.07 13.02
N LYS A 30 15.43 13.52 12.45
CA LYS A 30 14.66 14.70 12.90
C LYS A 30 13.14 14.66 12.67
N GLN A 31 12.48 13.51 12.46
CA GLN A 31 11.02 13.56 12.27
C GLN A 31 10.26 13.73 13.61
N PRO A 32 9.36 14.73 13.74
CA PRO A 32 8.54 14.86 14.94
C PRO A 32 7.52 13.73 15.01
N TYR A 33 7.26 13.21 16.21
CA TYR A 33 6.23 12.19 16.42
C TYR A 33 4.87 12.81 16.77
N PHE A 34 3.79 12.18 16.32
CA PHE A 34 2.41 12.48 16.72
C PHE A 34 1.82 11.27 17.43
N GLY A 35 1.70 11.34 18.75
CA GLY A 35 1.16 10.26 19.56
C GLY A 35 -0.36 10.33 19.66
N PHE A 36 -1.03 9.19 19.54
CA PHE A 36 -2.48 9.05 19.70
C PHE A 36 -2.83 7.75 20.44
N TRP A 37 -3.93 7.72 21.17
CA TRP A 37 -4.42 6.55 21.88
C TRP A 37 -5.90 6.72 22.24
N ASN A 38 -6.65 5.62 22.24
CA ASN A 38 -8.08 5.53 22.60
C ASN A 38 -9.04 6.30 21.64
N GLY A 39 -10.36 6.12 21.84
CA GLY A 39 -11.39 6.67 20.95
C GLY A 39 -11.58 8.20 20.99
N GLU A 40 -10.98 8.90 21.95
CA GLU A 40 -10.97 10.37 21.99
C GLU A 40 -10.03 10.96 20.94
N ASP A 41 -8.94 10.25 20.61
CA ASP A 41 -8.00 10.68 19.57
C ASP A 41 -8.53 10.30 18.18
N TRP A 42 -8.69 11.30 17.30
CA TRP A 42 -9.23 11.16 15.94
C TRP A 42 -8.51 10.12 15.07
N ALA A 43 -7.23 9.87 15.34
CA ALA A 43 -6.40 8.92 14.61
C ALA A 43 -6.67 7.46 15.01
N SER A 44 -7.29 7.20 16.17
CA SER A 44 -7.60 5.85 16.61
C SER A 44 -8.67 5.19 15.75
N ASN A 45 -8.56 3.87 15.58
CA ASN A 45 -9.61 3.03 15.00
C ASN A 45 -10.89 2.97 15.85
N PHE A 46 -10.80 3.33 17.14
CA PHE A 46 -11.94 3.42 18.07
C PHE A 46 -12.68 4.76 17.97
N HIS A 47 -12.12 5.75 17.27
CA HIS A 47 -12.75 7.06 17.14
C HIS A 47 -14.03 6.98 16.30
N PRO A 48 -15.15 7.57 16.76
CA PRO A 48 -16.39 7.66 15.98
C PRO A 48 -16.14 8.44 14.69
N ALA A 49 -16.23 7.74 13.56
CA ALA A 49 -16.02 8.31 12.24
C ALA A 49 -16.82 7.46 11.24
N PRO A 50 -18.12 7.75 11.08
CA PRO A 50 -18.99 6.89 10.30
C PRO A 50 -18.60 6.90 8.83
N PHE A 51 -18.75 5.74 8.18
CA PHE A 51 -18.55 5.58 6.74
C PHE A 51 -19.45 4.47 6.19
N ILE A 52 -19.61 4.49 4.87
CA ILE A 52 -20.45 3.56 4.11
C ILE A 52 -19.57 2.73 3.19
N VAL A 53 -19.84 1.43 3.10
CA VAL A 53 -19.18 0.54 2.15
C VAL A 53 -20.23 -0.15 1.30
N ASP A 54 -20.11 -0.03 -0.01
CA ASP A 54 -20.86 -0.82 -0.97
C ASP A 54 -20.24 -2.21 -1.06
N TRP A 55 -20.75 -3.08 -0.21
CA TRP A 55 -20.29 -4.43 -0.02
C TRP A 55 -20.81 -5.35 -1.13
N LYS A 56 -19.90 -6.02 -1.83
CA LYS A 56 -20.24 -7.00 -2.86
C LYS A 56 -20.31 -8.40 -2.24
N GLU A 57 -21.47 -9.01 -2.27
CA GLU A 57 -21.70 -10.38 -1.80
C GLU A 57 -21.14 -11.42 -2.78
N THR A 58 -21.07 -12.67 -2.34
CA THR A 58 -20.55 -13.79 -3.13
C THR A 58 -21.38 -14.10 -4.38
N ASP A 59 -22.67 -13.75 -4.38
CA ASP A 59 -23.57 -13.87 -5.53
C ASP A 59 -23.46 -12.69 -6.51
N GLY A 60 -22.61 -11.70 -6.20
CA GLY A 60 -22.40 -10.50 -7.00
C GLY A 60 -23.38 -9.36 -6.72
N SER A 61 -24.36 -9.56 -5.82
CA SER A 61 -25.22 -8.46 -5.35
C SER A 61 -24.39 -7.44 -4.55
N VAL A 62 -24.81 -6.17 -4.60
CA VAL A 62 -24.17 -5.09 -3.85
C VAL A 62 -25.14 -4.57 -2.81
N LYS A 63 -24.67 -4.52 -1.56
CA LYS A 63 -25.41 -4.01 -0.41
C LYS A 63 -24.64 -2.87 0.24
N GLU A 64 -25.35 -1.80 0.56
CA GLU A 64 -24.81 -0.72 1.38
C GLU A 64 -24.68 -1.20 2.84
N LEU A 65 -23.46 -1.17 3.39
CA LEU A 65 -23.16 -1.41 4.80
C LEU A 65 -22.66 -0.12 5.45
N ARG A 66 -23.10 0.15 6.67
CA ARG A 66 -22.74 1.34 7.44
C ARG A 66 -21.92 0.93 8.66
N PHE A 67 -20.85 1.66 8.91
CA PHE A 67 -19.94 1.43 10.03
C PHE A 67 -19.75 2.73 10.80
N GLU A 68 -19.71 2.65 12.12
CA GLU A 68 -19.58 3.79 13.03
C GLU A 68 -18.10 4.17 13.28
N CYS A 69 -17.19 3.20 13.11
CA CYS A 69 -15.76 3.40 13.26
C CYS A 69 -14.96 2.31 12.53
N SER A 70 -13.64 2.51 12.40
CA SER A 70 -12.75 1.54 11.75
C SER A 70 -12.68 0.19 12.47
N GLU A 71 -12.81 0.16 13.80
CA GLU A 71 -12.83 -1.10 14.56
C GLU A 71 -14.03 -1.99 14.19
N GLN A 72 -15.19 -1.41 13.91
CA GLN A 72 -16.37 -2.17 13.50
C GLN A 72 -16.13 -2.88 12.16
N TRP A 73 -15.61 -2.16 11.17
CA TRP A 73 -15.20 -2.76 9.88
C TRP A 73 -14.16 -3.85 10.09
N PHE A 74 -13.16 -3.59 10.94
CA PHE A 74 -12.07 -4.51 11.18
C PHE A 74 -12.55 -5.85 11.76
N MET A 75 -13.50 -5.81 12.70
CA MET A 75 -14.10 -7.01 13.27
C MET A 75 -15.08 -7.70 12.31
N PHE A 76 -15.81 -6.94 11.48
CA PHE A 76 -16.64 -7.49 10.40
C PHE A 76 -15.80 -8.26 9.37
N ARG A 77 -14.68 -7.67 8.89
CA ARG A 77 -13.75 -8.32 7.96
C ARG A 77 -13.08 -9.54 8.58
N LYS A 78 -12.79 -9.50 9.88
CA LYS A 78 -12.30 -10.67 10.63
C LYS A 78 -13.30 -11.83 10.57
N ALA A 79 -14.55 -11.57 10.93
CA ALA A 79 -15.62 -12.57 10.90
C ALA A 79 -15.85 -13.12 9.48
N TRP A 80 -15.87 -12.23 8.49
CA TRP A 80 -15.94 -12.60 7.07
C TRP A 80 -14.79 -13.53 6.65
N ARG A 81 -13.56 -13.19 7.02
CA ARG A 81 -12.37 -13.95 6.62
C ARG A 81 -12.37 -15.38 7.14
N PHE A 82 -12.96 -15.61 8.32
CA PHE A 82 -13.10 -16.92 8.94
C PHE A 82 -14.48 -17.55 8.75
N ARG A 83 -15.32 -16.97 7.87
CA ARG A 83 -16.65 -17.47 7.50
C ARG A 83 -17.62 -17.58 8.67
N ASP A 84 -17.46 -16.73 9.68
CA ASP A 84 -18.36 -16.65 10.83
C ASP A 84 -19.47 -15.62 10.57
N HIS A 85 -20.49 -16.04 9.84
CA HIS A 85 -21.63 -15.20 9.50
C HIS A 85 -22.39 -14.69 10.73
N SER A 86 -22.45 -15.48 11.82
CA SER A 86 -23.08 -15.06 13.07
C SER A 86 -22.34 -13.88 13.69
N ALA A 87 -21.01 -13.91 13.71
CA ALA A 87 -20.21 -12.78 14.17
C ALA A 87 -20.32 -11.57 13.23
N MET A 88 -20.42 -11.77 11.90
CA MET A 88 -20.67 -10.67 10.95
C MET A 88 -21.98 -9.95 11.28
N ASP A 89 -23.08 -10.69 11.44
CA ASP A 89 -24.40 -10.13 11.78
C ASP A 89 -24.41 -9.46 13.15
N ALA A 90 -23.68 -10.02 14.12
CA ALA A 90 -23.56 -9.45 15.46
C ALA A 90 -22.80 -8.13 15.47
N VAL A 91 -21.71 -7.99 14.71
CA VAL A 91 -20.93 -6.75 14.62
C VAL A 91 -21.71 -5.62 13.93
N LEU A 92 -22.65 -5.97 13.05
CA LEU A 92 -23.51 -5.01 12.35
C LEU A 92 -24.75 -4.58 13.16
N GLN A 93 -24.96 -5.12 14.37
CA GLN A 93 -26.08 -4.68 15.20
C GLN A 93 -25.93 -3.20 15.60
N PRO A 94 -27.02 -2.43 15.56
CA PRO A 94 -26.99 -1.02 15.95
C PRO A 94 -26.78 -0.85 17.47
N GLY A 95 -26.22 0.30 17.86
CA GLY A 95 -26.08 0.69 19.27
C GLY A 95 -24.94 0.00 20.03
N LEU A 96 -24.04 -0.68 19.33
CA LEU A 96 -22.81 -1.23 19.89
C LEU A 96 -21.70 -0.17 19.96
N ASP A 97 -20.79 -0.33 20.91
CA ASP A 97 -19.58 0.47 21.05
C ASP A 97 -18.32 -0.28 20.53
N PRO A 98 -17.18 0.43 20.34
CA PRO A 98 -15.93 -0.18 19.88
C PRO A 98 -15.42 -1.36 20.75
N TYR A 99 -15.67 -1.35 22.06
CA TYR A 99 -15.25 -2.44 22.93
C TYR A 99 -16.10 -3.69 22.70
N GLN A 100 -17.40 -3.53 22.41
CA GLN A 100 -18.31 -4.60 22.06
C GLN A 100 -17.96 -5.22 20.70
N TYR A 101 -17.64 -4.42 19.68
CA TYR A 101 -17.13 -4.95 18.40
C TYR A 101 -15.89 -5.81 18.62
N LYS A 102 -14.91 -5.29 19.37
CA LYS A 102 -13.68 -6.01 19.71
C LYS A 102 -13.93 -7.27 20.55
N ALA A 103 -14.96 -7.30 21.38
CA ALA A 103 -15.36 -8.49 22.12
C ALA A 103 -15.93 -9.57 21.19
N ILE A 104 -16.77 -9.18 20.22
CA ILE A 104 -17.28 -10.12 19.20
C ILE A 104 -16.13 -10.68 18.37
N GLY A 105 -15.22 -9.82 17.88
CA GLY A 105 -14.08 -10.24 17.07
C GLY A 105 -13.05 -11.12 17.79
N ARG A 106 -13.01 -11.10 19.13
CA ARG A 106 -12.22 -12.03 19.94
C ARG A 106 -12.81 -13.45 19.97
N ASN A 107 -14.10 -13.60 19.67
CA ASN A 107 -14.83 -14.86 19.72
C ASN A 107 -15.22 -15.39 18.34
N VAL A 108 -14.62 -14.86 17.27
CA VAL A 108 -14.84 -15.34 15.90
C VAL A 108 -14.46 -16.82 15.79
N GLN A 109 -15.37 -17.62 15.28
CA GLN A 109 -15.18 -19.05 15.06
C GLN A 109 -14.22 -19.28 13.89
N GLY A 110 -13.42 -20.35 13.99
CA GLY A 110 -12.46 -20.71 12.94
C GLY A 110 -11.27 -19.74 12.81
N PHE A 111 -11.04 -18.89 13.82
CA PHE A 111 -9.93 -17.94 13.84
C PHE A 111 -8.57 -18.65 13.74
N ASP A 112 -7.76 -18.21 12.78
CA ASP A 112 -6.35 -18.58 12.62
C ASP A 112 -5.48 -17.33 12.80
N GLU A 113 -4.64 -17.34 13.83
CA GLU A 113 -3.76 -16.22 14.17
C GLU A 113 -2.71 -15.96 13.10
N THR A 114 -2.16 -17.02 12.48
CA THR A 114 -1.11 -16.88 11.46
C THR A 114 -1.68 -16.19 10.23
N VAL A 115 -2.84 -16.65 9.76
CA VAL A 115 -3.55 -16.02 8.63
C VAL A 115 -3.90 -14.57 8.96
N TRP A 116 -4.39 -14.30 10.17
CA TRP A 116 -4.76 -12.95 10.57
C TRP A 116 -3.56 -12.01 10.68
N ASP A 117 -2.43 -12.49 11.21
CA ASP A 117 -1.21 -11.70 11.36
C ASP A 117 -0.64 -11.23 10.02
N GLU A 118 -0.82 -12.05 8.98
CA GLU A 118 -0.46 -11.77 7.59
C GLU A 118 -1.44 -10.77 6.94
N GLU A 119 -2.74 -11.01 7.05
CA GLU A 119 -3.74 -10.28 6.26
C GLU A 119 -4.32 -9.03 6.97
N SER A 120 -4.30 -8.96 8.30
CA SER A 120 -5.05 -7.93 9.05
C SER A 120 -4.70 -6.48 8.70
N ARG A 121 -3.48 -6.21 8.24
CA ARG A 121 -3.07 -4.87 7.77
C ARG A 121 -3.92 -4.40 6.59
N VAL A 122 -4.27 -5.32 5.69
CA VAL A 122 -5.15 -5.07 4.56
C VAL A 122 -6.48 -4.53 5.04
N TYR A 123 -7.14 -5.26 5.94
CA TYR A 123 -8.48 -4.92 6.41
C TYR A 123 -8.51 -3.62 7.22
N MET A 124 -7.44 -3.32 7.96
CA MET A 124 -7.32 -2.04 8.65
C MET A 124 -7.06 -0.90 7.65
N PHE A 125 -6.21 -1.10 6.65
CA PHE A 125 -5.98 -0.09 5.61
C PHE A 125 -7.27 0.26 4.88
N GLU A 126 -8.07 -0.73 4.48
CA GLU A 126 -9.42 -0.53 3.93
C GLU A 126 -10.27 0.37 4.84
N ALA A 127 -10.35 0.05 6.14
CA ALA A 127 -11.11 0.81 7.13
C ALA A 127 -10.69 2.27 7.21
N LEU A 128 -9.37 2.52 7.18
CA LEU A 128 -8.81 3.86 7.25
C LEU A 128 -9.05 4.63 5.94
N MET A 129 -8.93 3.96 4.79
CA MET A 129 -9.27 4.56 3.50
C MET A 129 -10.75 4.99 3.45
N PHE A 130 -11.69 4.15 3.90
CA PHE A 130 -13.10 4.55 4.00
C PHE A 130 -13.29 5.72 4.97
N LYS A 131 -12.75 5.59 6.19
CA LYS A 131 -12.82 6.63 7.23
C LYS A 131 -12.36 7.98 6.70
N PHE A 132 -11.14 8.09 6.20
CA PHE A 132 -10.58 9.38 5.82
C PHE A 132 -11.08 9.88 4.47
N SER A 133 -11.38 9.00 3.50
CA SER A 133 -11.92 9.48 2.20
C SER A 133 -13.36 10.01 2.31
N GLN A 134 -14.15 9.54 3.29
CA GLN A 134 -15.54 9.97 3.50
C GLN A 134 -15.71 11.02 4.61
N ASN A 135 -14.68 11.29 5.43
CA ASN A 135 -14.71 12.31 6.49
C ASN A 135 -13.67 13.41 6.22
N PRO A 136 -14.00 14.46 5.45
CA PRO A 136 -13.04 15.47 4.98
C PRO A 136 -12.29 16.22 6.10
N ASP A 137 -12.95 16.48 7.23
CA ASP A 137 -12.31 17.16 8.37
C ASP A 137 -11.24 16.28 9.02
N LEU A 138 -11.47 14.97 9.12
CA LEU A 138 -10.48 14.02 9.60
C LEU A 138 -9.33 13.85 8.60
N ALA A 139 -9.64 13.83 7.29
CA ALA A 139 -8.61 13.79 6.25
C ALA A 139 -7.69 15.01 6.33
N LYS A 140 -8.26 16.20 6.58
CA LYS A 140 -7.49 17.42 6.79
C LYS A 140 -6.56 17.29 8.00
N GLN A 141 -7.05 16.78 9.13
CA GLN A 141 -6.21 16.54 10.32
C GLN A 141 -5.07 15.55 10.03
N LEU A 142 -5.36 14.48 9.28
CA LEU A 142 -4.34 13.52 8.86
C LEU A 142 -3.28 14.16 7.96
N LEU A 143 -3.68 14.98 6.99
CA LEU A 143 -2.76 15.71 6.10
C LEU A 143 -1.92 16.74 6.86
N GLU A 144 -2.51 17.45 7.83
CA GLU A 144 -1.84 18.41 8.71
C GLU A 144 -0.77 17.77 9.61
N THR A 145 -0.77 16.43 9.75
CA THR A 145 0.35 15.74 10.39
C THR A 145 1.66 15.89 9.61
N GLY A 146 1.61 16.27 8.33
CA GLY A 146 2.79 16.57 7.52
C GLY A 146 3.67 15.34 7.34
N GLU A 147 4.93 15.43 7.73
CA GLU A 147 5.87 14.31 7.73
C GLU A 147 6.06 13.69 9.13
N ARG A 148 5.15 13.94 10.08
CA ARG A 148 5.27 13.35 11.42
C ARG A 148 5.11 11.83 11.37
N VAL A 149 5.82 11.12 12.23
CA VAL A 149 5.58 9.69 12.48
C VAL A 149 4.39 9.56 13.42
N LEU A 150 3.33 8.89 12.97
CA LEU A 150 2.12 8.69 13.78
C LEU A 150 2.34 7.47 14.69
N VAL A 151 2.06 7.63 15.98
CA VAL A 151 2.38 6.63 17.00
C VAL A 151 1.14 6.25 17.78
N GLU A 152 0.71 5.01 17.67
CA GLU A 152 -0.34 4.48 18.54
C GLU A 152 0.25 4.15 19.93
N CYS A 153 0.09 5.10 20.84
CA CYS A 153 0.59 5.07 22.22
C CYS A 153 -0.28 4.17 23.13
N SER A 154 -0.58 2.96 22.67
CA SER A 154 -1.22 1.95 23.52
C SER A 154 -0.17 1.30 24.43
N PRO A 155 -0.33 1.37 25.77
CA PRO A 155 0.62 0.75 26.70
C PRO A 155 0.52 -0.78 26.74
N PHE A 156 -0.50 -1.37 26.11
CA PHE A 156 -0.79 -2.80 26.18
C PHE A 156 -0.67 -3.51 24.82
N ASP A 157 -0.74 -2.76 23.71
CA ASP A 157 -0.72 -3.33 22.36
C ASP A 157 0.69 -3.21 21.75
N THR A 158 1.29 -4.35 21.44
CA THR A 158 2.62 -4.44 20.80
C THR A 158 2.54 -4.81 19.32
N ILE A 159 1.35 -4.96 18.76
CA ILE A 159 1.14 -5.27 17.34
C ILE A 159 0.72 -4.00 16.60
N TRP A 160 -0.37 -3.37 17.02
CA TRP A 160 -0.91 -2.16 16.39
C TRP A 160 -0.31 -0.90 17.00
N GLY A 161 0.04 -0.95 18.29
CA GLY A 161 0.72 0.11 19.01
C GLY A 161 2.19 -0.16 19.32
N VAL A 162 2.79 0.77 20.08
CA VAL A 162 4.21 0.73 20.49
C VAL A 162 4.47 0.07 21.84
N GLY A 163 3.43 -0.36 22.56
CA GLY A 163 3.55 -0.89 23.92
C GLY A 163 3.99 0.15 24.97
N LEU A 164 3.77 1.43 24.68
CA LEU A 164 4.08 2.57 25.55
C LEU A 164 2.91 3.57 25.52
N GLY A 165 2.51 4.05 26.68
CA GLY A 165 1.47 5.09 26.82
C GLY A 165 2.05 6.50 26.75
N LYS A 166 1.17 7.50 26.59
CA LYS A 166 1.52 8.93 26.82
C LYS A 166 1.71 9.26 28.31
N GLN A 167 1.30 8.34 29.18
CA GLN A 167 1.45 8.45 30.62
C GLN A 167 1.98 7.13 31.21
N THR A 168 2.78 7.23 32.26
CA THR A 168 3.22 6.10 33.08
C THR A 168 2.07 5.61 33.98
N LYS A 169 2.25 4.41 34.57
CA LYS A 169 1.24 3.83 35.50
C LYS A 169 0.96 4.70 36.72
N ASP A 170 1.91 5.54 37.13
CA ASP A 170 1.78 6.51 38.21
C ASP A 170 1.29 7.89 37.74
N GLY A 171 0.81 8.01 36.50
CA GLY A 171 0.11 9.19 35.98
C GLY A 171 1.00 10.32 35.48
N ARG A 172 2.32 10.11 35.37
CA ARG A 172 3.25 11.12 34.84
C ARG A 172 3.26 11.06 33.32
N THR A 173 3.50 12.19 32.66
CA THR A 173 3.78 12.22 31.23
C THR A 173 4.96 11.29 30.91
N ASP A 174 4.78 10.44 29.90
CA ASP A 174 5.79 9.55 29.37
C ASP A 174 6.12 9.98 27.95
N ASP A 175 7.36 10.40 27.70
CA ASP A 175 7.84 10.84 26.39
C ASP A 175 8.64 9.77 25.65
N ARG A 176 8.84 8.59 26.25
CA ARG A 176 9.63 7.50 25.65
C ARG A 176 9.08 7.01 24.32
N TRP A 177 7.77 7.16 24.08
CA TRP A 177 7.16 6.83 22.79
C TRP A 177 7.62 7.73 21.64
N LYS A 178 8.26 8.88 21.92
CA LYS A 178 8.85 9.78 20.92
C LYS A 178 10.24 9.35 20.45
N ASP A 179 10.66 8.14 20.80
CA ASP A 179 11.92 7.54 20.37
C ASP A 179 11.64 6.08 20.04
N SER A 180 11.78 5.74 18.76
CA SER A 180 11.50 4.39 18.24
C SER A 180 12.38 3.32 18.86
N GLY A 181 13.57 3.66 19.37
CA GLY A 181 14.44 2.73 20.09
C GLY A 181 13.84 2.21 21.40
N ASN A 182 12.84 2.91 21.97
CA ASN A 182 12.12 2.47 23.17
C ASN A 182 10.89 1.62 22.86
N TRP A 183 10.47 1.54 21.60
CA TRP A 183 9.23 0.87 21.24
C TRP A 183 9.34 -0.64 21.49
N ARG A 184 8.29 -1.20 22.10
CA ARG A 184 8.18 -2.64 22.38
C ARG A 184 7.20 -3.31 21.42
N GLY A 185 6.64 -2.52 20.50
CA GLY A 185 5.61 -2.93 19.56
C GLY A 185 5.87 -2.42 18.15
N LYS A 186 5.09 -2.93 17.20
CA LYS A 186 5.29 -2.73 15.76
C LYS A 186 4.64 -1.46 15.21
N ASN A 187 3.80 -0.76 15.98
CA ASN A 187 3.11 0.46 15.56
C ASN A 187 2.37 0.35 14.21
N ARG A 188 1.79 -0.82 13.90
CA ARG A 188 1.17 -1.06 12.58
C ARG A 188 0.11 0.00 12.24
N LEU A 189 -0.70 0.45 13.20
CA LEU A 189 -1.74 1.44 12.92
C LEU A 189 -1.15 2.80 12.53
N GLY A 190 -0.13 3.25 13.25
CA GLY A 190 0.56 4.51 12.97
C GLY A 190 1.12 4.54 11.55
N PHE A 191 1.73 3.44 11.11
CA PHE A 191 2.26 3.33 9.75
C PHE A 191 1.17 3.28 8.67
N LEU A 192 0.08 2.52 8.89
CA LEU A 192 -1.04 2.53 7.94
C LEU A 192 -1.69 3.91 7.81
N LEU A 193 -1.75 4.69 8.89
CA LEU A 193 -2.23 6.08 8.81
C LEU A 193 -1.31 6.96 7.96
N MET A 194 0.01 6.74 8.02
CA MET A 194 0.97 7.45 7.17
C MET A 194 0.84 7.04 5.71
N ASP A 195 0.57 5.77 5.43
CA ASP A 195 0.27 5.28 4.08
C ASP A 195 -1.01 5.92 3.53
N VAL A 196 -2.09 5.92 4.31
CA VAL A 196 -3.36 6.59 3.96
C VAL A 196 -3.14 8.09 3.76
N ARG A 197 -2.32 8.74 4.59
CA ARG A 197 -1.96 10.16 4.42
C ARG A 197 -1.29 10.43 3.07
N ASP A 198 -0.35 9.58 2.68
CA ASP A 198 0.38 9.77 1.43
C ASP A 198 -0.52 9.51 0.22
N VAL A 199 -1.45 8.55 0.34
CA VAL A 199 -2.53 8.33 -0.64
C VAL A 199 -3.42 9.56 -0.78
N LEU A 200 -3.92 10.11 0.34
CA LEU A 200 -4.82 11.28 0.32
C LEU A 200 -4.16 12.53 -0.25
N ARG A 201 -2.83 12.66 -0.10
CA ARG A 201 -2.02 13.74 -0.67
C ARG A 201 -1.78 13.57 -2.16
N SER A 202 -1.90 12.35 -2.69
CA SER A 202 -1.64 12.06 -4.09
C SER A 202 -2.79 12.53 -4.97
N ASP A 203 -2.50 13.43 -5.91
CA ASP A 203 -3.40 13.73 -7.04
C ASP A 203 -3.27 12.71 -8.18
N LYS A 204 -2.32 11.77 -8.03
CA LYS A 204 -1.98 10.70 -8.97
C LYS A 204 -2.62 9.38 -8.56
N THR A 205 -2.96 8.53 -9.52
CA THR A 205 -3.49 7.19 -9.24
C THR A 205 -2.48 6.32 -8.48
N PRO A 206 -2.89 5.20 -7.84
CA PRO A 206 -1.97 4.32 -7.11
C PRO A 206 -0.72 3.94 -7.91
N PHE A 207 -0.91 3.71 -9.21
CA PHE A 207 0.14 3.34 -10.12
C PHE A 207 1.11 4.49 -10.42
N GLU A 208 0.59 5.66 -10.80
CA GLU A 208 1.40 6.86 -11.04
C GLU A 208 2.13 7.34 -9.78
N PHE A 209 1.56 7.10 -8.60
CA PHE A 209 2.13 7.45 -7.30
C PHE A 209 3.37 6.62 -6.94
N LYS A 210 3.33 5.29 -7.10
CA LYS A 210 4.45 4.39 -6.72
C LYS A 210 5.42 4.12 -7.87
N TYR A 211 4.90 3.88 -9.07
CA TYR A 211 5.69 3.42 -10.22
C TYR A 211 5.92 4.50 -11.28
N GLY A 212 5.33 5.69 -11.15
CA GLY A 212 5.52 6.81 -12.07
C GLY A 212 6.98 7.06 -12.44
N PRO A 213 7.92 7.18 -11.48
CA PRO A 213 9.33 7.38 -11.78
C PRO A 213 9.95 6.28 -12.66
N PHE A 214 9.52 5.02 -12.51
CA PHE A 214 9.96 3.93 -13.38
C PHE A 214 9.39 4.06 -14.80
N ILE A 215 8.14 4.49 -14.92
CA ILE A 215 7.47 4.66 -16.21
C ILE A 215 8.06 5.84 -16.99
N ASP A 216 8.49 6.88 -16.29
CA ASP A 216 9.18 8.04 -16.88
C ASP A 216 10.55 7.67 -17.51
N LEU A 217 11.11 6.50 -17.17
CA LEU A 217 12.33 5.98 -17.81
C LEU A 217 12.05 5.30 -19.17
N ILE A 218 10.80 4.90 -19.46
CA ILE A 218 10.49 4.16 -20.70
C ILE A 218 10.98 4.88 -21.95
N PRO A 219 10.73 6.19 -22.18
CA PRO A 219 11.18 6.85 -23.40
C PRO A 219 12.71 6.83 -23.55
N GLN A 220 13.43 7.00 -22.44
CA GLN A 220 14.90 7.03 -22.40
C GLN A 220 15.52 5.65 -22.64
N LEU A 221 14.80 4.57 -22.34
CA LEU A 221 15.24 3.18 -22.55
C LEU A 221 14.77 2.61 -23.89
N ASP A 222 13.60 3.02 -24.39
CA ASP A 222 13.03 2.60 -25.68
C ASP A 222 13.73 3.29 -26.86
N ARG A 223 14.12 4.56 -26.69
CA ARG A 223 14.80 5.39 -27.70
C ARG A 223 15.91 6.19 -27.03
N PRO A 224 17.01 5.53 -26.66
CA PRO A 224 18.07 6.17 -25.91
C PRO A 224 18.83 7.18 -26.79
N ALA A 225 19.19 8.32 -26.21
CA ALA A 225 20.00 9.34 -26.90
C ALA A 225 21.46 8.89 -27.09
N ASP A 226 21.96 8.08 -26.15
CA ASP A 226 23.31 7.53 -26.12
C ASP A 226 23.25 6.00 -25.88
N GLU A 227 24.38 5.31 -25.99
CA GLU A 227 24.45 3.88 -25.69
C GLU A 227 24.07 3.59 -24.22
N LEU A 228 23.21 2.61 -23.97
CA LEU A 228 22.67 2.35 -22.63
C LEU A 228 23.70 1.73 -21.67
N TYR A 229 24.71 1.05 -22.20
CA TYR A 229 25.83 0.48 -21.45
C TYR A 229 27.06 0.32 -22.34
N LYS A 230 28.24 0.21 -21.73
CA LYS A 230 29.49 -0.16 -22.42
C LYS A 230 30.37 -1.05 -21.55
N TRP A 231 31.04 -2.02 -22.17
CA TRP A 231 32.06 -2.81 -21.49
C TRP A 231 33.38 -2.04 -21.40
N VAL A 232 33.88 -1.89 -20.18
CA VAL A 232 35.15 -1.23 -19.88
C VAL A 232 36.16 -2.30 -19.46
N TYR A 233 37.22 -2.44 -20.26
CA TYR A 233 38.33 -3.34 -19.96
C TYR A 233 39.57 -2.50 -19.59
N PRO A 234 40.01 -2.52 -18.33
CA PRO A 234 41.18 -1.76 -17.90
C PRO A 234 42.46 -2.26 -18.57
N GLU A 235 43.37 -1.35 -18.87
CA GLU A 235 44.68 -1.69 -19.45
C GLU A 235 45.45 -2.65 -18.53
N ALA A 236 46.14 -3.62 -19.14
CA ALA A 236 46.95 -4.59 -18.41
C ALA A 236 48.15 -3.88 -17.76
N SER A 237 48.15 -3.77 -16.43
CA SER A 237 49.34 -3.37 -15.68
C SER A 237 50.26 -4.58 -15.53
N GLY A 238 51.49 -4.49 -16.04
CA GLY A 238 52.43 -5.61 -16.17
C GLY A 238 52.80 -6.39 -14.90
N ASP A 239 52.50 -5.88 -13.70
CA ASP A 239 52.76 -6.57 -12.41
C ASP A 239 51.70 -6.21 -11.34
N GLY A 240 50.42 -6.46 -11.61
CA GLY A 240 49.32 -6.20 -10.68
C GLY A 240 48.23 -7.28 -10.69
N PRO A 241 47.29 -7.28 -9.71
CA PRO A 241 46.15 -8.21 -9.72
C PRO A 241 45.37 -8.10 -11.04
N ILE A 242 44.83 -9.22 -11.51
CA ILE A 242 43.99 -9.29 -12.72
C ILE A 242 42.88 -8.25 -12.58
N ARG A 243 42.89 -7.25 -13.47
CA ARG A 243 41.84 -6.25 -13.51
C ARG A 243 40.69 -6.79 -14.35
N VAL A 244 39.58 -7.12 -13.70
CA VAL A 244 38.37 -7.63 -14.35
C VAL A 244 37.66 -6.46 -15.05
N GLY A 245 37.19 -6.68 -16.28
CA GLY A 245 36.36 -5.70 -16.98
C GLY A 245 35.02 -5.51 -16.26
N TRP A 246 34.41 -4.34 -16.44
CA TRP A 246 33.10 -4.05 -15.85
C TRP A 246 32.17 -3.40 -16.89
N CYS A 247 30.87 -3.50 -16.64
CA CYS A 247 29.87 -2.80 -17.43
C CYS A 247 29.66 -1.40 -16.83
N ALA A 248 29.84 -0.36 -17.64
CA ALA A 248 29.48 1.01 -17.28
C ALA A 248 28.12 1.36 -17.88
N PHE A 249 27.18 1.74 -17.02
CA PHE A 249 25.80 2.02 -17.41
C PHE A 249 25.58 3.52 -17.68
N SER A 250 24.58 3.82 -18.50
CA SER A 250 24.13 5.19 -18.79
C SER A 250 23.26 5.76 -17.66
N THR A 251 23.03 7.07 -17.68
CA THR A 251 22.20 7.76 -16.66
C THR A 251 20.81 7.15 -16.47
N PRO A 252 20.03 6.79 -17.52
CA PRO A 252 18.72 6.17 -17.32
C PRO A 252 18.79 4.81 -16.60
N VAL A 253 19.87 4.04 -16.81
CA VAL A 253 20.08 2.73 -16.17
C VAL A 253 20.56 2.90 -14.72
N ASP A 254 21.38 3.91 -14.44
CA ASP A 254 21.74 4.28 -13.06
C ASP A 254 20.51 4.77 -12.28
N GLN A 255 19.67 5.62 -12.91
CA GLN A 255 18.41 6.08 -12.33
C GLN A 255 17.49 4.90 -12.00
N TRP A 256 17.34 3.95 -12.92
CA TRP A 256 16.65 2.68 -12.69
C TRP A 256 17.15 1.98 -11.42
N TRP A 257 18.48 1.87 -11.28
CA TRP A 257 19.11 1.20 -10.14
C TRP A 257 18.80 1.90 -8.81
N HIS A 258 18.89 3.23 -8.81
CA HIS A 258 18.52 4.05 -7.66
C HIS A 258 17.04 3.90 -7.31
N LEU A 259 16.16 3.91 -8.31
CA LEU A 259 14.73 3.72 -8.09
C LEU A 259 14.43 2.34 -7.52
N ILE A 260 15.12 1.27 -7.95
CA ILE A 260 14.91 -0.08 -7.38
C ILE A 260 15.23 -0.12 -5.89
N TYR A 261 16.35 0.47 -5.47
CA TYR A 261 16.70 0.46 -4.04
C TYR A 261 15.94 1.49 -3.22
N ALA A 262 15.50 2.60 -3.82
CA ALA A 262 14.63 3.58 -3.17
C ALA A 262 13.18 3.11 -3.08
N THR A 263 12.75 2.20 -3.96
CA THR A 263 11.42 1.60 -3.88
C THR A 263 11.44 0.51 -2.83
N SER A 264 10.73 0.79 -1.76
CA SER A 264 10.54 -0.17 -0.70
C SER A 264 9.94 -1.51 -1.17
N GLY A 265 10.22 -2.58 -0.42
CA GLY A 265 9.92 -3.96 -0.83
C GLY A 265 11.00 -4.58 -1.73
N CYS A 266 12.07 -3.86 -2.07
CA CYS A 266 13.22 -4.39 -2.82
C CYS A 266 13.96 -5.54 -2.09
N THR A 267 13.69 -5.76 -0.80
CA THR A 267 14.24 -6.88 -0.04
C THR A 267 13.53 -8.20 -0.29
N ASP A 268 12.24 -8.15 -0.66
CA ASP A 268 11.31 -9.27 -0.57
C ASP A 268 11.00 -9.91 -1.94
N CYS A 269 11.85 -9.67 -2.94
CA CYS A 269 11.63 -10.19 -4.28
C CYS A 269 11.57 -11.73 -4.33
N TYR A 270 12.40 -12.44 -3.57
CA TYR A 270 12.45 -13.91 -3.63
C TYR A 270 11.16 -14.57 -3.10
N PRO A 271 10.64 -14.22 -1.90
CA PRO A 271 9.34 -14.71 -1.45
C PRO A 271 8.19 -14.43 -2.43
N VAL A 272 8.14 -13.25 -3.04
CA VAL A 272 7.10 -12.89 -4.03
C VAL A 272 7.16 -13.81 -5.24
N LEU A 273 8.36 -14.02 -5.78
CA LEU A 273 8.58 -14.88 -6.95
C LEU A 273 8.25 -16.33 -6.64
N GLU A 274 8.68 -16.84 -5.48
CA GLU A 274 8.42 -18.22 -5.04
C GLU A 274 6.93 -18.48 -4.81
N LYS A 275 6.25 -17.62 -4.03
CA LYS A 275 4.80 -17.74 -3.79
C LYS A 275 3.98 -17.64 -5.07
N SER A 276 4.48 -16.89 -6.05
CA SER A 276 3.84 -16.75 -7.37
C SER A 276 4.17 -17.90 -8.33
N GLY A 277 5.04 -18.83 -7.96
CA GLY A 277 5.53 -19.89 -8.86
C GLY A 277 6.29 -19.34 -10.08
N ILE A 278 6.88 -18.14 -9.95
CA ILE A 278 7.60 -17.46 -11.03
C ILE A 278 9.06 -17.87 -10.99
N ASP A 279 9.50 -18.56 -12.04
CA ASP A 279 10.93 -18.68 -12.35
C ASP A 279 11.37 -17.39 -13.08
N PRO A 280 12.35 -16.64 -12.53
CA PRO A 280 12.74 -15.36 -13.12
C PRO A 280 13.30 -15.48 -14.53
N TRP A 281 14.21 -16.43 -14.77
CA TRP A 281 14.86 -16.59 -16.07
C TRP A 281 13.87 -17.02 -17.13
N LYS A 282 13.06 -18.05 -16.84
CA LYS A 282 12.04 -18.55 -17.77
C LYS A 282 11.01 -17.47 -18.11
N THR A 283 10.61 -16.68 -17.11
CA THR A 283 9.67 -15.59 -17.31
C THR A 283 10.29 -14.50 -18.18
N LEU A 284 11.48 -14.00 -17.84
CA LEU A 284 12.18 -12.98 -18.65
C LEU A 284 12.35 -13.43 -20.09
N GLN A 285 12.80 -14.67 -20.32
CA GLN A 285 13.03 -15.23 -21.65
C GLN A 285 11.75 -15.51 -22.45
N SER A 286 10.58 -15.66 -21.80
CA SER A 286 9.31 -15.90 -22.52
C SER A 286 8.87 -14.69 -23.33
N ASN A 287 9.26 -13.48 -22.89
CA ASN A 287 8.82 -12.20 -23.43
C ASN A 287 7.28 -11.98 -23.41
N ASP A 288 6.55 -12.79 -22.63
CA ASP A 288 5.12 -12.61 -22.34
C ASP A 288 4.93 -12.27 -20.86
N TYR A 289 4.68 -10.98 -20.61
CA TYR A 289 4.47 -10.42 -19.27
C TYR A 289 3.01 -10.06 -19.00
N SER A 290 2.09 -10.40 -19.92
CA SER A 290 0.68 -9.96 -19.89
C SER A 290 -0.09 -10.42 -18.65
N LYS A 291 0.39 -11.47 -17.98
CA LYS A 291 -0.23 -12.04 -16.77
C LYS A 291 0.38 -11.54 -15.46
N LEU A 292 1.51 -10.84 -15.52
CA LEU A 292 2.20 -10.38 -14.30
C LEU A 292 1.44 -9.22 -13.66
N ASN A 293 1.32 -9.22 -12.34
CA ASN A 293 0.83 -8.06 -11.58
C ASN A 293 1.99 -7.11 -11.24
N ALA A 294 1.68 -5.95 -10.63
CA ALA A 294 2.69 -4.93 -10.37
C ALA A 294 3.78 -5.40 -9.38
N GLU A 295 3.39 -6.17 -8.36
CA GLU A 295 4.31 -6.72 -7.36
C GLU A 295 5.28 -7.74 -7.99
N GLN A 296 4.79 -8.61 -8.86
CA GLN A 296 5.60 -9.58 -9.59
C GLN A 296 6.56 -8.89 -10.56
N VAL A 297 6.11 -7.84 -11.24
CA VAL A 297 7.00 -7.03 -12.09
C VAL A 297 8.09 -6.35 -11.24
N GLN A 298 7.72 -5.71 -10.13
CA GLN A 298 8.68 -5.13 -9.17
C GLN A 298 9.68 -6.17 -8.66
N ALA A 299 9.22 -7.38 -8.33
CA ALA A 299 10.07 -8.45 -7.85
C ALA A 299 11.05 -8.96 -8.92
N LEU A 300 10.60 -9.13 -10.16
CA LEU A 300 11.48 -9.48 -11.29
C LEU A 300 12.52 -8.39 -11.57
N MET A 301 12.09 -7.14 -11.58
CA MET A 301 12.95 -5.98 -11.74
C MET A 301 14.02 -5.87 -10.64
N THR A 302 13.62 -6.12 -9.39
CA THR A 302 14.52 -6.17 -8.23
C THR A 302 15.48 -7.34 -8.33
N TRP A 303 14.97 -8.52 -8.68
CA TRP A 303 15.77 -9.73 -8.87
C TRP A 303 16.81 -9.52 -9.97
N LEU A 304 16.44 -8.90 -11.09
CA LEU A 304 17.33 -8.58 -12.21
C LEU A 304 18.49 -7.68 -11.76
N THR A 305 18.18 -6.66 -10.97
CA THR A 305 19.19 -5.74 -10.40
C THR A 305 20.11 -6.47 -9.40
N ARG A 306 19.59 -7.44 -8.65
CA ARG A 306 20.38 -8.26 -7.72
C ARG A 306 21.24 -9.31 -8.41
N ALA A 307 20.78 -9.88 -9.52
CA ALA A 307 21.53 -10.85 -10.31
C ALA A 307 22.82 -10.23 -10.88
N GLU A 308 22.84 -8.92 -11.13
CA GLU A 308 24.01 -8.18 -11.61
C GLU A 308 25.13 -8.03 -10.57
N ARG A 309 24.92 -8.39 -9.29
CA ARG A 309 25.81 -8.06 -8.14
C ARG A 309 27.28 -8.50 -8.26
N PHE A 310 27.63 -9.28 -9.29
CA PHE A 310 29.02 -9.67 -9.61
C PHE A 310 29.48 -9.28 -11.03
N GLY A 311 28.80 -8.35 -11.70
CA GLY A 311 29.16 -7.89 -13.05
C GLY A 311 28.97 -8.97 -14.12
N ALA A 312 27.99 -9.84 -13.93
CA ALA A 312 27.72 -10.98 -14.81
C ALA A 312 27.08 -10.55 -16.16
N GLY A 313 26.72 -9.27 -16.33
CA GLY A 313 26.14 -8.76 -17.56
C GLY A 313 24.64 -9.09 -17.73
N THR A 314 23.95 -9.43 -16.65
CA THR A 314 22.50 -9.69 -16.63
C THR A 314 21.70 -8.44 -17.00
N VAL A 315 22.10 -7.27 -16.50
CA VAL A 315 21.47 -5.99 -16.85
C VAL A 315 21.75 -5.63 -18.29
N SER A 316 22.98 -5.78 -18.79
CA SER A 316 23.28 -5.56 -20.21
C SER A 316 22.49 -6.50 -21.12
N GLU A 317 22.40 -7.79 -20.78
CA GLU A 317 21.59 -8.75 -21.53
C GLU A 317 20.10 -8.36 -21.52
N SER A 318 19.59 -7.91 -20.37
CA SER A 318 18.23 -7.41 -20.25
C SER A 318 17.93 -6.23 -21.16
N LEU A 319 18.90 -5.31 -21.31
CA LEU A 319 18.79 -4.17 -22.22
C LEU A 319 18.78 -4.64 -23.68
N ASP A 320 19.69 -5.54 -24.07
CA ASP A 320 19.76 -6.09 -25.43
C ASP A 320 18.50 -6.87 -25.83
N LYS A 321 17.94 -7.65 -24.90
CA LYS A 321 16.75 -8.47 -25.11
C LYS A 321 15.45 -7.70 -24.88
N GLY A 322 15.52 -6.48 -24.35
CA GLY A 322 14.38 -5.63 -24.05
C GLY A 322 13.55 -6.07 -22.84
N TRP A 323 14.05 -6.96 -21.99
CA TRP A 323 13.29 -7.49 -20.85
C TRP A 323 12.91 -6.39 -19.86
N LEU A 324 13.87 -5.58 -19.42
CA LEU A 324 13.63 -4.45 -18.50
C LEU A 324 12.59 -3.48 -19.09
N LEU A 325 12.74 -3.12 -20.36
CA LEU A 325 11.82 -2.22 -21.04
C LEU A 325 10.40 -2.78 -21.11
N ASN A 326 10.26 -4.07 -21.38
CA ASN A 326 8.97 -4.73 -21.47
C ASN A 326 8.31 -4.93 -20.10
N LEU A 327 9.08 -5.14 -19.03
CA LEU A 327 8.59 -5.08 -17.65
C LEU A 327 8.04 -3.69 -17.31
N LEU A 328 8.76 -2.62 -17.66
CA LEU A 328 8.29 -1.25 -17.49
C LEU A 328 7.01 -0.97 -18.29
N LYS A 329 6.95 -1.41 -19.55
CA LYS A 329 5.74 -1.30 -20.39
C LYS A 329 4.58 -2.05 -19.76
N ARG A 330 4.81 -3.26 -19.23
CA ARG A 330 3.78 -4.02 -18.50
C ARG A 330 3.27 -3.25 -17.28
N LEU A 331 4.16 -2.68 -16.47
CA LEU A 331 3.74 -1.83 -15.35
C LEU A 331 2.82 -0.71 -15.85
N ARG A 332 3.25 0.07 -16.83
CA ARG A 332 2.44 1.17 -17.40
C ARG A 332 1.06 0.70 -17.84
N ASP A 333 0.98 -0.46 -18.48
CA ASP A 333 -0.28 -1.00 -18.99
C ASP A 333 -1.21 -1.47 -17.84
N ILE A 334 -0.65 -2.00 -16.74
CA ILE A 334 -1.40 -2.27 -15.50
C ILE A 334 -2.01 -0.97 -14.97
N GLY A 335 -1.22 0.10 -14.91
CA GLY A 335 -1.68 1.42 -14.44
C GLY A 335 -2.86 1.98 -15.24
N ARG A 336 -2.76 1.97 -16.57
CA ARG A 336 -3.84 2.41 -17.46
C ARG A 336 -5.14 1.64 -17.26
N ASN A 337 -5.04 0.33 -17.00
CA ASN A 337 -6.22 -0.49 -16.73
C ASN A 337 -6.88 -0.12 -15.39
N MET A 338 -6.09 0.20 -14.36
CA MET A 338 -6.61 0.66 -13.06
C MET A 338 -7.32 2.01 -13.17
N GLU A 339 -6.75 2.94 -13.94
CA GLU A 339 -7.38 4.24 -14.22
C GLU A 339 -8.76 4.10 -14.86
N HIS A 340 -8.88 3.25 -15.88
CA HIS A 340 -10.16 2.99 -16.54
C HIS A 340 -11.17 2.33 -15.60
N ALA A 341 -10.74 1.39 -14.75
CA ALA A 341 -11.61 0.73 -13.79
C ALA A 341 -12.20 1.73 -12.78
N HIS A 342 -11.38 2.63 -12.22
CA HIS A 342 -11.85 3.68 -11.31
C HIS A 342 -12.84 4.65 -11.98
N GLN A 343 -12.61 5.02 -13.24
CA GLN A 343 -13.52 5.92 -13.97
C GLN A 343 -14.88 5.26 -14.22
N TYR A 344 -14.91 3.97 -14.54
CA TYR A 344 -16.14 3.22 -14.77
C TYR A 344 -17.00 3.15 -13.50
N VAL A 345 -16.41 2.77 -12.36
CA VAL A 345 -17.11 2.69 -11.06
C VAL A 345 -17.65 4.05 -10.61
N ALA A 346 -16.87 5.13 -10.81
CA ALA A 346 -17.31 6.48 -10.48
C ALA A 346 -18.48 6.97 -11.36
N SER A 347 -18.55 6.54 -12.62
CA SER A 347 -19.61 6.93 -13.56
C SER A 347 -20.92 6.17 -13.35
N ALA A 348 -20.86 4.90 -12.93
CA ALA A 348 -22.02 4.05 -12.71
C ALA A 348 -22.89 4.47 -11.50
N ARG A 349 -22.47 5.48 -10.73
CA ARG A 349 -23.11 5.92 -9.48
C ARG A 349 -23.47 7.40 -9.44
N GLN A 350 -23.34 8.13 -10.55
CA GLN A 350 -24.03 9.42 -10.64
C GLN A 350 -25.55 9.14 -10.69
N PRO A 351 -26.37 9.69 -9.78
CA PRO A 351 -27.80 9.58 -9.90
C PRO A 351 -28.23 10.16 -11.25
N ALA A 352 -29.16 9.50 -11.92
CA ALA A 352 -29.79 10.02 -13.12
C ALA A 352 -30.61 11.27 -12.77
N GLU A 353 -29.94 12.41 -12.60
CA GLU A 353 -30.55 13.74 -12.66
C GLU A 353 -30.94 14.01 -14.11
N ASN A 354 -32.02 13.37 -14.56
CA ASN A 354 -32.85 13.78 -15.69
C ASN A 354 -34.07 12.84 -15.75
N SER A 355 -34.92 12.92 -14.72
CA SER A 355 -36.33 12.58 -14.92
C SER A 355 -37.05 13.83 -15.41
N PRO A 356 -37.70 13.81 -16.59
CA PRO A 356 -38.42 14.97 -17.10
C PRO A 356 -39.55 15.34 -16.13
N THR A 357 -39.55 16.59 -15.70
CA THR A 357 -40.60 17.17 -14.87
C THR A 357 -41.93 17.07 -15.63
N ILE A 358 -42.83 16.20 -15.17
CA ILE A 358 -44.22 16.18 -15.63
C ILE A 358 -44.88 17.44 -15.08
N VAL A 359 -45.10 18.42 -15.95
CA VAL A 359 -45.92 19.60 -15.64
C VAL A 359 -47.38 19.14 -15.62
N PRO A 360 -48.15 19.40 -14.55
CA PRO A 360 -49.57 19.09 -14.55
C PRO A 360 -50.30 20.06 -15.47
N ALA A 361 -51.14 19.51 -16.35
CA ALA A 361 -52.07 20.27 -17.17
C ALA A 361 -53.04 21.03 -16.26
N HIS A 362 -53.08 22.35 -16.40
CA HIS A 362 -54.16 23.17 -15.86
C HIS A 362 -55.37 23.03 -16.78
N ASP A 363 -56.44 22.44 -16.22
CA ASP A 363 -57.81 22.66 -16.70
C ASP A 363 -58.35 23.98 -16.13
N ALA A 364 -59.14 24.66 -16.99
CA ALA A 364 -59.94 25.88 -16.81
C ALA A 364 -59.24 27.23 -17.06
#